data_AF-A0A7S2DI56-F1
#
_entry.id   AF-A0A7S2DI56-F1
#
_cell.length_a   1.000
_cell.length_b   1.000
_cell.length_c   1.000
_cell.angle_alpha   90.00
_cell.angle_beta   90.00
_cell.angle_gamma   90.00
#
_symmetry.space_group_name_H-M   'P 1'
#
loop_
_entity.id
_entity.type
_entity.pdbx_description
1 polymer ?
#
loop_
_entity_poly.entity_id
_entity_poly.type
_entity_poly.pdbx_seq_one_letter_code
_entity_poly.pdbx_strand_id
1 'polypeptide(L)'
;IEMNSKLFLESISWRLLQMRMKSEVNIIKDYYGEKIGLYFTFLCLYNRWLLWASLPGLVVWLANEITAGTAPDVRAADPTQTSLLVPYLCVFLSVWSTLFLESWKNEQIRTSMEWGTTNFESAEV
;
A
#
# COMPACT_ATOMS: atom_id res chain seq x y z
N ILE A 1 0.68 -29.84 10.51
CA ILE A 1 2.11 -29.43 10.59
C ILE A 1 2.51 -28.60 9.36
N GLU A 2 2.02 -28.90 8.15
CA GLU A 2 2.24 -28.08 6.93
C GLU A 2 1.63 -26.66 6.92
N MET A 3 0.57 -26.41 7.70
CA MET A 3 -0.08 -25.09 7.71
C MET A 3 0.79 -23.99 8.33
N ASN A 4 1.67 -24.36 9.28
CA ASN A 4 2.56 -23.41 9.95
C ASN A 4 3.80 -23.11 9.10
N SER A 5 4.29 -24.07 8.29
CA SER A 5 5.43 -23.82 7.40
C SER A 5 5.07 -22.90 6.24
N LYS A 6 3.85 -22.98 5.66
CA LYS A 6 3.41 -22.04 4.62
C LYS A 6 3.21 -20.62 5.15
N LEU A 7 2.55 -20.47 6.31
CA LEU A 7 2.41 -19.16 6.97
C LEU A 7 3.77 -18.58 7.39
N PHE A 8 4.69 -19.43 7.82
CA PHE A 8 6.06 -19.03 8.17
C PHE A 8 6.87 -18.62 6.94
N LEU A 9 6.81 -19.38 5.84
CA LEU A 9 7.47 -19.07 4.57
C LEU A 9 6.91 -17.81 3.92
N GLU A 10 5.59 -17.60 3.96
CA GLU A 10 4.95 -16.34 3.57
C GLU A 10 5.51 -15.20 4.43
N SER A 11 5.48 -15.31 5.75
CA SER A 11 5.99 -14.27 6.66
C SER A 11 7.47 -13.96 6.44
N ILE A 12 8.27 -14.97 6.08
CA ILE A 12 9.68 -14.84 5.75
C ILE A 12 9.86 -14.20 4.37
N SER A 13 9.09 -14.59 3.36
CA SER A 13 9.10 -13.97 2.03
C SER A 13 8.79 -12.47 2.10
N TRP A 14 7.77 -12.09 2.87
CA TRP A 14 7.42 -10.68 3.12
C TRP A 14 8.52 -9.93 3.87
N ARG A 15 9.15 -10.57 4.87
CA ARG A 15 10.28 -10.00 5.61
C ARG A 15 11.55 -9.88 4.75
N LEU A 16 11.79 -10.82 3.84
CA LEU A 16 12.94 -10.82 2.93
C LEU A 16 12.77 -9.83 1.79
N LEU A 17 11.56 -9.63 1.27
CA LEU A 17 11.26 -8.53 0.35
C LEU A 17 11.54 -7.17 1.01
N GLN A 18 11.11 -7.02 2.27
CA GLN A 18 11.31 -5.78 3.02
C GLN A 18 12.79 -5.49 3.30
N MET A 19 13.62 -6.51 3.54
CA MET A 19 15.07 -6.35 3.72
C MET A 19 15.81 -6.18 2.39
N ARG A 20 15.41 -6.91 1.33
CA ARG A 20 16.04 -6.84 0.00
C ARG A 20 15.90 -5.44 -0.60
N MET A 21 14.73 -4.82 -0.51
CA MET A 21 14.52 -3.50 -1.12
C MET A 21 15.37 -2.39 -0.47
N LYS A 22 15.59 -2.42 0.84
CA LYS A 22 16.49 -1.44 1.51
C LYS A 22 17.93 -1.53 0.98
N SER A 23 18.41 -2.74 0.69
CA SER A 23 19.76 -2.96 0.17
C SER A 23 19.94 -2.38 -1.24
N GLU A 24 18.97 -2.60 -2.12
CA GLU A 24 19.05 -2.14 -3.51
C GLU A 24 18.92 -0.62 -3.64
N VAL A 25 18.05 -0.01 -2.82
CA VAL A 25 17.87 1.45 -2.85
C VAL A 25 19.15 2.18 -2.47
N ASN A 26 19.94 1.67 -1.53
CA ASN A 26 21.22 2.28 -1.17
C ASN A 26 22.22 2.26 -2.33
N ILE A 27 22.25 1.21 -3.14
CA ILE A 27 23.12 1.13 -4.33
C ILE A 27 22.69 2.17 -5.38
N ILE A 28 21.37 2.32 -5.58
CA ILE A 28 20.82 3.30 -6.51
C ILE A 28 21.05 4.74 -6.01
N LYS A 29 20.96 4.99 -4.69
CA LYS A 29 21.24 6.32 -4.11
C LYS A 29 22.70 6.72 -4.33
N ASP A 30 23.64 5.78 -4.23
CA ASP A 30 25.07 6.08 -4.36
C ASP A 30 25.43 6.38 -5.82
N TYR A 31 24.67 5.85 -6.79
CA TYR A 31 24.86 6.10 -8.22
C TYR A 31 24.11 7.33 -8.75
N TYR A 32 22.85 7.54 -8.34
CA TYR A 32 21.99 8.61 -8.86
C TYR A 32 21.80 9.79 -7.90
N GLY A 33 22.17 9.63 -6.63
CA GLY A 33 21.97 10.61 -5.58
C GLY A 33 20.70 10.37 -4.75
N GLU A 34 20.64 11.08 -3.63
CA GLU A 34 19.64 10.87 -2.59
C GLU A 34 18.20 11.15 -3.04
N LYS A 35 17.99 12.18 -3.90
CA LYS A 35 16.66 12.55 -4.40
C LYS A 35 16.01 11.41 -5.19
N ILE A 36 16.80 10.69 -5.99
CA ILE A 36 16.33 9.54 -6.77
C ILE A 36 16.14 8.31 -5.88
N GLY A 37 17.03 8.09 -4.91
CA GLY A 37 16.87 7.04 -3.90
C GLY A 37 15.55 7.14 -3.15
N LEU A 38 15.16 8.35 -2.74
CA LEU A 38 13.91 8.58 -2.00
C LEU A 38 12.65 8.28 -2.84
N TYR A 39 12.69 8.55 -4.15
CA TYR A 39 11.61 8.19 -5.07
C TYR A 39 11.44 6.67 -5.18
N PHE A 40 12.53 5.92 -5.30
CA PHE A 40 12.45 4.46 -5.35
C PHE A 40 11.97 3.86 -4.01
N THR A 41 12.39 4.42 -2.87
CA THR A 41 11.83 4.05 -1.55
C THR A 41 10.32 4.24 -1.49
N PHE A 42 9.84 5.39 -1.99
CA PHE A 42 8.41 5.68 -2.07
C PHE A 42 7.66 4.65 -2.92
N LEU A 43 8.19 4.37 -4.13
CA LEU A 43 7.56 3.45 -5.08
C LEU A 43 7.48 2.01 -4.53
N CYS A 44 8.53 1.56 -3.85
CA CYS A 44 8.55 0.26 -3.17
C CYS A 44 7.54 0.17 -2.02
N LEU A 45 7.43 1.22 -1.19
CA LEU A 45 6.42 1.29 -0.14
C LEU A 45 5.00 1.29 -0.73
N TYR A 46 4.79 2.05 -1.79
CA TYR A 46 3.52 2.18 -2.49
C TYR A 46 3.06 0.84 -3.07
N ASN A 47 3.92 0.15 -3.82
CA ASN A 47 3.59 -1.17 -4.39
C ASN A 47 3.23 -2.19 -3.31
N ARG A 48 3.94 -2.20 -2.18
CA ARG A 48 3.62 -3.07 -1.03
C ARG A 48 2.25 -2.73 -0.43
N TRP A 49 1.93 -1.44 -0.29
CA TRP A 49 0.63 -0.99 0.21
C TRP A 49 -0.52 -1.27 -0.77
N LEU A 50 -0.26 -1.26 -2.08
CA LEU A 50 -1.23 -1.57 -3.13
C LEU A 50 -1.66 -3.03 -3.12
N LEU A 51 -0.74 -3.94 -2.79
CA LEU A 51 -1.06 -5.37 -2.62
C LEU A 51 -2.09 -5.58 -1.51
N TRP A 52 -1.97 -4.85 -0.39
CA TRP A 52 -2.97 -4.88 0.68
C TRP A 52 -4.29 -4.18 0.27
N ALA A 53 -4.22 -3.16 -0.58
CA ALA A 53 -5.39 -2.41 -1.07
C ALA A 53 -6.25 -3.18 -2.09
N SER A 54 -5.73 -4.26 -2.71
CA SER A 54 -6.43 -5.01 -3.75
C SER A 54 -7.60 -5.85 -3.23
N LEU A 55 -7.51 -6.35 -1.99
CA LEU A 55 -8.52 -7.20 -1.36
C LEU A 55 -9.95 -6.59 -1.27
N PRO A 56 -10.16 -5.37 -0.75
CA PRO A 56 -11.49 -4.75 -0.63
C PRO A 56 -12.23 -4.61 -1.98
N GLY A 57 -11.50 -4.36 -3.07
CA GLY A 57 -12.09 -4.29 -4.41
C GLY A 57 -12.64 -5.64 -4.88
N LEU A 58 -11.91 -6.72 -4.62
CA LEU A 58 -12.36 -8.08 -4.91
C LEU A 58 -13.56 -8.49 -4.05
N VAL A 59 -13.60 -8.04 -2.79
CA VAL A 59 -14.73 -8.30 -1.89
C VAL A 59 -16.02 -7.63 -2.39
N VAL A 60 -15.95 -6.37 -2.81
CA VAL A 60 -17.11 -5.66 -3.38
C VAL A 60 -17.55 -6.27 -4.72
N TRP A 61 -16.59 -6.65 -5.56
CA TRP A 61 -16.88 -7.32 -6.83
C TRP A 61 -17.60 -8.66 -6.62
N LEU A 62 -17.12 -9.48 -5.68
CA LEU A 62 -17.74 -10.77 -5.36
C LEU A 62 -19.14 -10.59 -4.77
N ALA A 63 -19.34 -9.60 -3.89
CA ALA A 63 -20.66 -9.30 -3.33
C ALA A 63 -21.68 -8.85 -4.40
N ASN A 64 -21.23 -8.09 -5.39
CA ASN A 64 -22.06 -7.66 -6.51
C ASN A 64 -22.48 -8.85 -7.41
N GLU A 65 -21.54 -9.75 -7.72
CA GLU A 65 -21.81 -10.92 -8.57
C GLU A 65 -22.77 -11.92 -7.91
N ILE A 66 -22.60 -12.19 -6.60
CA ILE A 66 -23.52 -13.05 -5.82
C ILE A 66 -24.94 -12.47 -5.80
N THR A 67 -25.05 -11.14 -5.66
CA THR A 67 -26.35 -10.46 -5.63
C THR A 67 -27.02 -10.45 -7.00
N ALA A 68 -26.24 -10.37 -8.09
CA ALA A 68 -26.73 -10.43 -9.46
C ALA A 68 -27.35 -11.80 -9.84
N GLY A 69 -26.90 -12.89 -9.20
CA GLY A 69 -27.43 -14.24 -9.46
C GLY A 69 -28.78 -14.56 -8.81
N THR A 70 -29.25 -13.75 -7.85
CA THR A 70 -30.37 -14.12 -6.96
C THR A 70 -31.66 -13.29 -7.17
N ALA A 71 -31.65 -12.23 -7.98
CA ALA A 71 -32.81 -11.36 -8.15
C ALA A 71 -33.24 -11.22 -9.63
N PRO A 72 -34.51 -11.54 -9.98
CA PRO A 72 -35.06 -11.18 -11.28
C PRO A 72 -35.38 -9.68 -11.28
N ASP A 73 -34.79 -8.97 -12.22
CA ASP A 73 -35.23 -7.65 -12.70
C ASP A 73 -35.52 -6.56 -11.65
N VAL A 74 -34.47 -6.11 -10.95
CA VAL A 74 -34.43 -4.74 -10.38
C VAL A 74 -33.71 -3.82 -11.37
N ARG A 75 -34.10 -3.86 -12.66
CA ARG A 75 -33.64 -2.89 -13.66
C ARG A 75 -34.63 -1.74 -13.90
N ALA A 76 -35.71 -1.62 -13.11
CA ALA A 76 -36.77 -0.65 -13.39
C ALA A 76 -37.09 0.39 -12.30
N ALA A 77 -36.54 0.33 -11.07
CA ALA A 77 -36.82 1.35 -10.06
C ALA A 77 -35.58 1.67 -9.22
N ASP A 78 -35.12 2.91 -9.39
CA ASP A 78 -34.09 3.65 -8.67
C ASP A 78 -32.61 3.46 -9.09
N PRO A 79 -31.97 4.49 -9.70
CA PRO A 79 -30.52 4.54 -9.94
C PRO A 79 -29.67 4.65 -8.66
N THR A 80 -30.26 4.36 -7.49
CA THR A 80 -29.67 4.56 -6.16
C THR A 80 -29.38 3.26 -5.41
N GLN A 81 -29.62 2.06 -5.97
CA GLN A 81 -29.22 0.81 -5.29
C GLN A 81 -27.70 0.54 -5.31
N THR A 82 -26.93 1.33 -6.07
CA THR A 82 -25.46 1.43 -5.96
C THR A 82 -25.01 2.41 -4.85
N SER A 83 -25.92 3.14 -4.22
CA SER A 83 -25.65 4.23 -3.26
C SER A 83 -25.05 3.75 -1.94
N LEU A 84 -25.27 2.51 -1.49
CA LEU A 84 -24.75 2.05 -0.19
C LEU A 84 -23.30 1.55 -0.22
N LEU A 85 -22.83 1.04 -1.36
CA LEU A 85 -21.46 0.51 -1.50
C LEU A 85 -20.43 1.62 -1.77
N VAL A 86 -20.83 2.68 -2.48
CA VAL A 86 -19.99 3.85 -2.78
C VAL A 86 -19.47 4.56 -1.52
N PRO A 87 -20.30 4.98 -0.54
CA PRO A 87 -19.82 5.65 0.67
C PRO A 87 -18.99 4.72 1.56
N TYR A 88 -19.29 3.41 1.57
CA TYR A 88 -18.46 2.41 2.25
C TYR A 88 -17.04 2.37 1.67
N LEU A 89 -16.92 2.34 0.34
CA LEU A 89 -15.64 2.43 -0.35
C LEU A 89 -14.93 3.76 -0.08
N CYS A 90 -15.66 4.89 -0.06
CA CYS A 90 -15.07 6.20 0.24
C CYS A 90 -14.47 6.28 1.65
N VAL A 91 -15.18 5.76 2.66
CA VAL A 91 -14.66 5.70 4.04
C VAL A 91 -13.48 4.74 4.13
N PHE A 92 -13.54 3.60 3.44
CA PHE A 92 -12.42 2.67 3.40
C PHE A 92 -11.18 3.29 2.72
N LEU A 93 -11.35 3.96 1.58
CA LEU A 93 -10.28 4.62 0.84
C LEU A 93 -9.67 5.79 1.62
N SER A 94 -10.47 6.54 2.39
CA SER A 94 -9.95 7.61 3.24
C SER A 94 -9.08 7.04 4.36
N VAL A 95 -9.56 6.00 5.05
CA VAL A 95 -8.78 5.28 6.07
C VAL A 95 -7.48 4.72 5.47
N TRP A 96 -7.56 4.09 4.30
CA TRP A 96 -6.39 3.58 3.59
C TRP A 96 -5.38 4.68 3.25
N SER A 97 -5.85 5.82 2.73
CA SER A 97 -5.00 6.95 2.35
C SER A 97 -4.29 7.54 3.57
N THR A 98 -4.99 7.68 4.70
CA THR A 98 -4.41 8.17 5.95
C THR A 98 -3.32 7.23 6.46
N LEU A 99 -3.58 5.92 6.50
CA LEU A 99 -2.60 4.92 6.94
C LEU A 99 -1.37 4.85 6.03
N PHE A 100 -1.58 5.00 4.71
CA PHE A 100 -0.50 5.08 3.74
C PHE A 100 0.40 6.29 4.00
N LEU A 101 -0.20 7.48 4.18
CA LEU A 101 0.54 8.71 4.47
C LEU A 101 1.30 8.62 5.81
N GLU A 102 0.69 8.04 6.84
CA GLU A 102 1.33 7.83 8.14
C GLU A 102 2.52 6.86 8.03
N SER A 103 2.33 5.75 7.32
CA SER A 103 3.41 4.79 7.07
C SER A 103 4.57 5.40 6.29
N TRP A 104 4.26 6.25 5.31
CA TRP A 104 5.26 6.98 4.55
C TRP A 104 6.06 7.95 5.41
N LYS A 105 5.41 8.72 6.29
CA LYS A 105 6.11 9.63 7.22
C LYS A 105 7.12 8.88 8.09
N ASN A 106 6.74 7.70 8.59
CA ASN A 106 7.64 6.87 9.40
C ASN A 106 8.84 6.34 8.61
N GLU A 107 8.63 5.93 7.36
CA GLU A 107 9.71 5.47 6.47
C GLU A 107 10.61 6.63 6.01
N GLN A 108 10.07 7.82 5.76
CA GLN A 108 10.86 9.01 5.44
C GLN A 108 11.82 9.37 6.58
N ILE A 109 11.32 9.40 7.82
CA ILE A 109 12.13 9.71 9.00
C ILE A 109 13.25 8.68 9.16
N ARG A 110 12.93 7.38 9.06
CA ARG A 110 13.93 6.30 9.12
C ARG A 110 15.01 6.45 8.05
N THR A 111 14.59 6.72 6.82
CA THR A 111 15.47 6.82 5.65
C THR A 111 16.38 8.05 5.74
N SER A 112 15.85 9.20 6.14
CA SER A 112 16.63 10.43 6.33
C SER A 112 17.68 10.28 7.45
N MET A 113 17.36 9.57 8.52
CA MET A 113 18.33 9.24 9.58
C MET A 113 19.41 8.25 9.09
N GLU A 114 19.04 7.24 8.31
CA GLU A 114 19.98 6.27 7.74
C GLU A 114 20.95 6.92 6.73
N TRP A 115 20.49 7.92 5.97
CA TRP A 115 21.30 8.56 4.94
C TRP A 115 22.07 9.80 5.43
N GLY A 116 21.76 10.32 6.62
CA GLY A 116 22.49 11.42 7.26
C GLY A 116 22.17 12.79 6.68
N THR A 117 20.99 12.95 6.10
CA THR A 117 20.66 14.06 5.19
C THR A 117 19.85 15.16 5.86
N THR A 118 19.64 15.03 7.16
CA THR A 118 19.02 16.02 8.04
C THR A 118 19.87 17.30 8.21
N ASN A 119 21.14 17.30 7.80
CA ASN A 119 22.09 18.39 8.08
C ASN A 119 22.22 19.44 6.96
N PHE A 120 21.56 19.28 5.81
CA PHE A 120 21.73 20.20 4.68
C PHE A 120 21.09 21.58 4.91
N GLU A 121 20.04 21.68 5.73
CA GLU A 121 19.34 22.94 6.03
C GLU A 121 20.12 23.81 7.04
N SER A 122 20.99 23.21 7.85
CA SER A 122 21.85 23.93 8.81
C SER A 122 23.16 24.44 8.19
N ALA A 123 23.50 23.96 6.98
CA ALA A 123 24.71 24.33 6.24
C ALA A 123 24.46 25.43 5.19
N GLU A 124 23.19 25.79 4.93
CA GLU A 124 22.80 26.97 4.14
C GLU A 124 22.69 28.22 5.04
N VAL A 125 23.78 28.61 5.70
CA VAL A 125 23.94 29.95 6.32
C VAL A 125 25.36 30.46 6.17
#